data_AF-A0A4Q2ZCS0-F1
#
_entry.id   AF-A0A4Q2ZCS0-F1
#
_cell.length_a   1.000
_cell.length_b   1.000
_cell.length_c   1.000
_cell.angle_alpha   90.00
_cell.angle_beta   90.00
_cell.angle_gamma   90.00
#
_symmetry.space_group_name_H-M   'P 1'
#
loop_
_entity.id
_entity.type
_entity.pdbx_description
1 polymer ?
#
loop_
_entity_poly.entity_id
_entity_poly.type
_entity_poly.pdbx_seq_one_letter_code
_entity_poly.pdbx_strand_id
1 'polypeptide(L)'
;MRGVALQAMISGVARWPSHREKRWIDKSMGRYRLDRVYARRLIESGMTRETAVARAATDRGAAVRRLAVIALLTDEGPPGNFDEIARLLRDDPNTALREWTALAIERRRSAVT
;
A
#
# COMPACT_ATOMS: atom_id res chain seq x y z
N MET A 1 -10.22 6.26 -8.80
CA MET A 1 -9.36 7.42 -8.52
C MET A 1 -8.99 7.55 -7.04
N ARG A 2 -9.91 7.34 -6.08
CA ARG A 2 -9.64 7.49 -4.62
C ARG A 2 -8.47 6.64 -4.08
N GLY A 3 -8.33 5.38 -4.53
CA GLY A 3 -7.22 4.52 -4.10
C GLY A 3 -5.83 5.06 -4.43
N VAL A 4 -5.66 5.77 -5.56
CA VAL A 4 -4.36 6.37 -5.93
C VAL A 4 -4.02 7.54 -5.01
N ALA A 5 -5.02 8.36 -4.67
CA ALA A 5 -4.83 9.46 -3.73
C ALA A 5 -4.49 8.95 -2.32
N LEU A 6 -5.22 7.94 -1.82
CA LEU A 6 -4.93 7.31 -0.53
C LEU A 6 -3.55 6.65 -0.51
N GLN A 7 -3.18 5.92 -1.58
CA GLN A 7 -1.84 5.34 -1.69
C GLN A 7 -0.75 6.42 -1.65
N ALA A 8 -0.96 7.55 -2.33
CA ALA A 8 -0.01 8.66 -2.33
C ALA A 8 0.12 9.31 -0.94
N MET A 9 -0.99 9.49 -0.21
CA MET A 9 -0.97 9.99 1.18
C MET A 9 -0.30 9.01 2.14
N ILE A 10 -0.59 7.70 2.03
CA ILE A 10 0.02 6.66 2.89
C ILE A 10 1.54 6.57 2.67
N SER A 11 1.99 6.71 1.42
CA SER A 11 3.41 6.60 1.07
C SER A 11 4.17 7.93 1.12
N GLY A 12 3.48 9.07 1.26
CA GLY A 12 4.06 10.40 1.14
C GLY A 12 4.56 10.75 -0.27
N VAL A 13 4.21 9.95 -1.30
CA VAL A 13 4.73 10.11 -2.66
C VAL A 13 3.63 9.95 -3.71
N ALA A 14 3.41 10.99 -4.52
CA ALA A 14 2.64 10.88 -5.75
C ALA A 14 3.45 10.12 -6.80
N ARG A 15 2.83 9.15 -7.47
CA ARG A 15 3.40 8.45 -8.63
C ARG A 15 2.43 8.50 -9.81
N TRP A 16 2.94 8.82 -11.00
CA TRP A 16 2.12 8.85 -12.22
C TRP A 16 2.93 8.34 -13.43
N PRO A 17 2.26 7.76 -14.45
CA PRO A 17 2.93 7.38 -15.68
C PRO A 17 3.55 8.61 -16.35
N SER A 18 4.82 8.53 -16.74
CA SER A 18 5.53 9.62 -17.42
C SER A 18 5.69 9.32 -18.90
N HIS A 19 6.36 8.21 -19.24
CA HIS A 19 6.61 7.81 -20.62
C HIS A 19 6.75 6.29 -20.70
N ARG A 20 7.00 5.77 -21.90
CA ARG A 20 7.31 4.37 -22.12
C ARG A 20 8.76 4.24 -22.56
N GLU A 21 9.44 3.22 -22.05
CA GLU A 21 10.82 2.91 -22.39
C GLU A 21 10.90 1.54 -23.06
N LYS A 22 11.76 1.42 -24.09
CA LYS A 22 12.04 0.13 -24.72
C LYS A 22 12.93 -0.70 -23.80
N ARG A 23 12.40 -1.79 -23.26
CA ARG A 23 13.19 -2.82 -22.59
C ARG A 23 13.39 -3.99 -23.55
N TRP A 24 14.64 -4.21 -23.93
CA TRP A 24 15.02 -5.34 -24.78
C TRP A 24 14.78 -6.65 -24.04
N ILE A 25 14.12 -7.59 -24.70
CA ILE A 25 13.98 -8.97 -24.24
C ILE A 25 15.08 -9.80 -24.91
N ASP A 26 15.26 -9.62 -26.21
CA ASP A 26 16.32 -10.23 -26.99
C ASP A 26 16.72 -9.27 -28.12
N LYS A 27 17.94 -8.72 -28.04
CA LYS A 27 18.49 -7.81 -29.04
C LYS A 27 18.81 -8.52 -30.36
N SER A 28 19.19 -9.80 -30.32
CA SER A 28 19.58 -10.56 -31.51
C SER A 28 18.38 -10.87 -32.41
N MET A 29 17.21 -11.10 -31.80
CA MET A 29 15.94 -11.33 -32.51
C MET A 29 15.11 -10.05 -32.72
N GLY A 30 15.65 -8.87 -32.36
CA GLY A 30 14.91 -7.60 -32.45
C GLY A 30 13.69 -7.52 -31.53
N ARG A 31 13.60 -8.34 -30.49
CA ARG A 31 12.44 -8.42 -29.59
C ARG A 31 12.59 -7.47 -28.40
N TYR A 32 11.63 -6.58 -28.24
CA TYR A 32 11.53 -5.67 -27.09
C TYR A 32 10.10 -5.59 -26.57
N ARG A 33 9.95 -5.10 -25.34
CA ARG A 33 8.68 -4.65 -24.78
C ARG A 33 8.75 -3.19 -24.40
N LEU A 34 7.59 -2.53 -24.39
CA LEU A 34 7.45 -1.16 -23.91
C LEU A 34 7.03 -1.19 -22.44
N ASP A 35 7.93 -0.82 -21.55
CA ASP A 35 7.65 -0.71 -20.11
C ASP A 35 7.18 0.71 -19.79
N ARG A 36 6.20 0.83 -18.89
CA ARG A 36 5.77 2.14 -18.37
C ARG A 36 6.77 2.62 -17.33
N VAL A 37 7.31 3.82 -17.56
CA VAL A 37 8.13 4.54 -16.59
C VAL A 37 7.23 5.46 -15.76
N TYR A 38 7.39 5.41 -14.45
CA TYR A 38 6.63 6.22 -13.51
C TYR A 38 7.50 7.34 -12.94
N ALA A 39 7.01 8.58 -13.04
CA ALA A 39 7.57 9.70 -12.30
C ALA A 39 7.06 9.68 -10.86
N ARG A 40 7.80 10.33 -9.96
CA ARG A 40 7.48 10.45 -8.54
C ARG A 40 7.71 11.85 -8.01
N ARG A 41 6.89 12.28 -7.04
CA ARG A 41 7.07 13.54 -6.30
C ARG A 41 6.64 13.36 -4.85
N LEU A 42 7.43 13.91 -3.93
CA LEU A 42 7.06 13.97 -2.51
C LEU A 42 5.81 14.83 -2.32
N ILE A 43 4.92 14.40 -1.44
CA ILE A 43 3.73 15.16 -1.06
C ILE A 43 3.89 15.59 0.39
N GLU A 44 3.79 16.88 0.62
CA GLU A 44 3.47 17.43 1.93
C GLU A 44 1.95 17.49 2.04
N SER A 45 1.41 16.75 3.01
CA SER A 45 -0.02 16.62 3.22
C SER A 45 -0.33 17.00 4.66
N GLY A 46 -1.39 17.79 4.88
CA GLY A 46 -1.90 18.08 6.22
C GLY A 46 -2.54 16.87 6.91
N MET A 47 -2.68 15.74 6.21
CA MET A 47 -3.18 14.48 6.75
C MET A 47 -2.01 13.59 7.19
N THR A 48 -2.10 13.05 8.41
CA THR A 48 -1.12 12.08 8.89
C THR A 48 -1.26 10.74 8.17
N ARG A 49 -0.17 9.96 8.14
CA ARG A 49 -0.17 8.61 7.54
C ARG A 49 -1.21 7.72 8.22
N GLU A 50 -1.31 7.78 9.54
CA GLU A 50 -2.25 7.02 10.36
C GLU A 50 -3.70 7.34 9.95
N THR A 51 -4.03 8.63 9.77
CA THR A 51 -5.35 9.06 9.32
C THR A 51 -5.67 8.54 7.92
N ALA A 52 -4.69 8.55 7.00
CA ALA A 52 -4.86 8.04 5.65
C ALA A 52 -5.09 6.51 5.65
N VAL A 53 -4.36 5.76 6.48
CA VAL A 53 -4.53 4.31 6.63
C VAL A 53 -5.89 3.98 7.26
N ALA A 54 -6.31 4.70 8.31
CA ALA A 54 -7.62 4.52 8.94
C ALA A 54 -8.76 4.74 7.92
N ARG A 55 -8.68 5.81 7.11
CA ARG A 55 -9.63 6.05 6.03
C ARG A 55 -9.67 4.91 5.02
N ALA A 56 -8.50 4.40 4.63
CA ALA A 56 -8.41 3.28 3.70
C ALA A 56 -9.06 2.02 4.28
N ALA A 57 -8.89 1.74 5.57
CA ALA A 57 -9.44 0.56 6.24
C ALA A 57 -10.98 0.55 6.29
N THR A 58 -11.62 1.72 6.37
CA THR A 58 -13.08 1.87 6.37
C THR A 58 -13.71 1.98 4.98
N ASP A 59 -12.92 1.96 3.91
CA ASP A 59 -13.44 2.19 2.55
C ASP A 59 -14.33 1.02 2.06
N ARG A 60 -15.39 1.34 1.33
CA ARG A 60 -16.29 0.34 0.72
C ARG A 60 -15.55 -0.61 -0.22
N GLY A 61 -14.54 -0.13 -0.94
CA GLY A 61 -13.80 -0.90 -1.93
C GLY A 61 -12.72 -1.77 -1.31
N ALA A 62 -12.80 -3.09 -1.51
CA ALA A 62 -11.78 -4.03 -1.03
C ALA A 62 -10.36 -3.69 -1.53
N ALA A 63 -10.23 -3.17 -2.76
CA ALA A 63 -8.95 -2.72 -3.30
C ALA A 63 -8.34 -1.54 -2.52
N VAL A 64 -9.17 -0.68 -1.93
CA VAL A 64 -8.72 0.44 -1.10
C VAL A 64 -8.37 -0.06 0.31
N ARG A 65 -9.21 -0.92 0.91
CA ARG A 65 -8.90 -1.55 2.21
C ARG A 65 -7.60 -2.36 2.19
N ARG A 66 -7.27 -2.97 1.05
CA ARG A 66 -5.96 -3.62 0.83
C ARG A 66 -4.78 -2.67 1.08
N LEU A 67 -4.91 -1.37 0.79
CA LEU A 67 -3.84 -0.40 1.06
C LEU A 67 -3.56 -0.28 2.57
N ALA A 68 -4.61 -0.37 3.40
CA ALA A 68 -4.44 -0.36 4.85
C ALA A 68 -3.71 -1.62 5.33
N VAL A 69 -4.09 -2.80 4.82
CA VAL A 69 -3.41 -4.06 5.13
C VAL A 69 -1.94 -4.03 4.71
N ILE A 70 -1.62 -3.50 3.52
CA ILE A 70 -0.24 -3.32 3.07
C ILE A 70 0.52 -2.39 4.02
N ALA A 71 -0.10 -1.27 4.41
CA ALA A 71 0.51 -0.36 5.38
C ALA A 71 0.82 -1.07 6.69
N LEU A 72 -0.09 -1.89 7.22
CA LEU A 72 0.13 -2.69 8.44
C LEU A 72 1.34 -3.62 8.33
N LEU A 73 1.52 -4.26 7.17
CA LEU A 73 2.58 -5.25 6.91
C LEU A 73 3.96 -4.62 6.70
N THR A 74 4.00 -3.40 6.17
CA THR A 74 5.23 -2.68 5.83
C THR A 74 5.66 -1.66 6.88
N ASP A 75 4.84 -1.49 7.91
CA ASP A 75 5.10 -0.53 8.97
C ASP A 75 6.01 -1.14 10.03
N GLU A 76 7.20 -0.55 10.16
CA GLU A 76 8.24 -0.88 11.13
C GLU A 76 8.21 0.06 12.35
N GLY A 77 7.17 0.90 12.46
CA GLY A 77 7.00 1.84 13.56
C GLY A 77 6.71 1.17 14.90
N PRO A 78 6.75 1.94 16.02
CA PRO A 78 6.52 1.40 17.35
C PRO A 78 5.13 0.73 17.47
N PRO A 79 5.01 -0.30 18.33
CA PRO A 79 3.73 -0.96 18.61
C PRO A 79 2.68 0.05 19.09
N GLY A 80 1.42 -0.09 18.65
CA GLY A 80 0.30 0.74 19.09
C GLY A 80 -0.30 1.66 18.00
N ASN A 81 0.49 2.17 17.06
CA ASN A 81 0.00 3.15 16.07
C ASN A 81 -1.08 2.62 15.11
N PHE A 82 -1.20 1.31 14.98
CA PHE A 82 -2.13 0.69 14.02
C PHE A 82 -2.99 -0.42 14.62
N ASP A 83 -3.01 -0.60 15.94
CA ASP A 83 -3.72 -1.71 16.59
C ASP A 83 -5.25 -1.59 16.42
N GLU A 84 -5.78 -0.38 16.43
CA GLU A 84 -7.20 -0.11 16.14
C GLU A 84 -7.56 -0.47 14.70
N ILE A 85 -6.69 -0.15 13.75
CA ILE A 85 -6.88 -0.44 12.33
C ILE A 85 -6.80 -1.95 12.09
N ALA A 86 -5.86 -2.63 12.74
CA ALA A 86 -5.73 -4.08 12.67
C ALA A 86 -6.94 -4.80 13.29
N ARG A 87 -7.53 -4.27 14.36
CA ARG A 87 -8.79 -4.76 14.93
C ARG A 87 -9.94 -4.62 13.93
N LEU A 88 -10.08 -3.44 13.30
CA LEU A 88 -11.12 -3.20 12.30
C LEU A 88 -11.04 -4.17 11.11
N LEU A 89 -9.84 -4.43 10.60
CA LEU A 89 -9.62 -5.28 9.41
C LEU A 89 -9.67 -6.78 9.72
N ARG A 90 -9.67 -7.18 10.99
CA ARG A 90 -9.77 -8.59 11.39
C ARG A 90 -11.10 -9.21 10.95
N ASP A 91 -12.16 -8.41 10.95
CA ASP A 91 -13.52 -8.84 10.59
C ASP A 91 -13.92 -8.37 9.18
N ASP A 92 -12.94 -8.06 8.32
CA ASP A 92 -13.20 -7.64 6.93
C ASP A 92 -14.02 -8.70 6.18
N PRO A 93 -15.04 -8.32 5.38
CA PRO A 93 -15.79 -9.29 4.58
C PRO A 93 -14.91 -10.07 3.59
N ASN A 94 -13.75 -9.54 3.18
CA ASN A 94 -12.81 -10.21 2.30
C ASN A 94 -11.87 -11.12 3.10
N THR A 95 -11.97 -12.44 2.88
CA THR A 95 -11.16 -13.47 3.55
C THR A 95 -9.65 -13.24 3.42
N ALA A 96 -9.17 -12.89 2.22
CA ALA A 96 -7.75 -12.61 2.04
C ALA A 96 -7.31 -11.41 2.89
N LEU A 97 -8.12 -10.35 2.99
CA LEU A 97 -7.74 -9.21 3.82
C LEU A 97 -7.67 -9.58 5.31
N ARG A 98 -8.56 -10.47 5.80
CA ARG A 98 -8.48 -11.00 7.17
C ARG A 98 -7.19 -11.78 7.41
N GLU A 99 -6.84 -12.70 6.52
CA GLU A 99 -5.62 -13.52 6.62
C GLU A 99 -4.35 -12.67 6.66
N TRP A 100 -4.25 -11.70 5.75
CA TRP A 100 -3.09 -10.81 5.69
C TRP A 100 -3.02 -9.86 6.89
N THR A 101 -4.18 -9.46 7.44
CA THR A 101 -4.24 -8.68 8.68
C THR A 101 -3.76 -9.51 9.88
N ALA A 102 -4.18 -10.77 9.98
CA ALA A 102 -3.71 -11.68 11.02
C ALA A 102 -2.19 -11.87 10.96
N LEU A 103 -1.63 -12.05 9.76
CA LEU A 103 -0.18 -12.13 9.54
C LEU A 103 0.55 -10.85 10.00
N ALA A 104 -0.01 -9.67 9.69
CA ALA A 104 0.56 -8.40 10.11
C ALA A 104 0.61 -8.25 11.64
N ILE A 105 -0.47 -8.67 12.32
CA ILE A 105 -0.54 -8.68 13.79
C ILE A 105 0.52 -9.61 14.37
N GLU A 106 0.66 -10.82 13.83
CA GLU A 106 1.61 -11.80 14.34
C GLU A 106 3.06 -11.32 14.21
N ARG A 107 3.44 -10.77 13.05
CA ARG A 107 4.78 -10.20 12.84
C ARG A 107 5.13 -9.12 13.86
N ARG A 108 4.18 -8.27 14.23
CA ARG A 108 4.38 -7.21 15.22
C ARG A 108 4.55 -7.76 16.63
N ARG A 109 3.82 -8.83 17.00
CA ARG A 109 4.01 -9.49 18.31
C ARG A 109 5.40 -10.09 18.43
N SER A 110 5.89 -10.75 17.38
CA SER A 110 7.22 -11.34 17.36
C SER A 110 8.35 -10.30 17.40
N ALA A 111 8.11 -9.07 16.94
CA ALA A 111 9.12 -8.00 16.96
C ALA A 111 9.29 -7.31 18.34
N VAL A 112 8.42 -7.62 19.30
CA VAL A 112 8.45 -7.04 20.67
C VAL A 112 9.11 -8.01 21.68
N THR A 113 9.41 -9.25 21.28
CA THR A 113 10.12 -10.25 22.09
C THR A 113 11.61 -10.23 21.77
#